data_AF-A0A920QBF6-F1
#
_entry.id   AF-A0A920QBF6-F1
#
_cell.length_a   1.000
_cell.length_b   1.000
_cell.length_c   1.000
_cell.angle_alpha   90.00
_cell.angle_beta   90.00
_cell.angle_gamma   90.00
#
_symmetry.space_group_name_H-M   'P 1'
#
loop_
_entity.id
_entity.type
_entity.pdbx_description
1 polymer ?
#
loop_
_entity_poly.entity_id
_entity_poly.type
_entity_poly.pdbx_seq_one_letter_code
_entity_poly.pdbx_strand_id
1 'polypeptide(L)'
;MQFPFFVCFEKHFGIDLSPLSHSRPYISFKLMQIIDYIVLFLYFAGMAGIGFWLMRGQKKQEDFFMAGRSFGKLMQTFAAFGSGTGSADPVNTARTTFTNGMSGMWSVMYWLFVTPVYWISAVWYRRMRSLTLGDWFVERYESKGPSAWLMRCSVVFFT
;
A
#
# COMPACT_ATOMS: atom_id res chain seq x y z
N MET A 1 32.12 -2.06 -13.40
CA MET A 1 33.03 -3.16 -13.76
C MET A 1 33.17 -4.12 -12.58
N GLN A 2 32.18 -4.99 -12.36
CA GLN A 2 32.28 -6.09 -11.39
C GLN A 2 31.32 -7.22 -11.78
N PHE A 3 31.45 -7.67 -13.04
CA PHE A 3 30.98 -8.98 -13.50
C PHE A 3 32.21 -9.90 -13.44
N PRO A 4 32.33 -10.79 -12.43
CA PRO A 4 32.62 -12.19 -12.81
C PRO A 4 32.03 -13.29 -11.90
N PHE A 5 31.33 -12.99 -10.79
CA PHE A 5 30.87 -14.06 -9.88
C PHE A 5 29.51 -14.69 -10.25
N PHE A 6 28.70 -14.03 -11.08
CA PHE A 6 27.34 -14.48 -11.40
C PHE A 6 27.28 -15.66 -12.40
N VAL A 7 28.35 -15.91 -13.18
CA VAL A 7 28.34 -16.93 -14.24
C VAL A 7 28.49 -18.37 -13.71
N CYS A 8 29.01 -18.57 -12.49
CA CYS A 8 29.28 -19.93 -11.99
C CYS A 8 28.05 -20.59 -11.32
N PHE A 9 27.08 -19.81 -10.84
CA PHE A 9 25.89 -20.35 -10.15
C PHE A 9 24.77 -20.80 -11.11
N GLU A 10 24.80 -20.36 -12.36
CA GLU A 10 23.76 -20.64 -13.37
C GLU A 10 23.89 -22.03 -14.01
N LYS A 11 25.02 -22.75 -13.83
CA LYS A 11 25.24 -24.08 -14.42
C LYS A 11 24.60 -25.24 -13.66
N HIS A 12 24.02 -25.04 -12.47
CA HIS A 12 23.45 -26.15 -11.67
C HIS A 12 21.93 -26.26 -11.73
N PHE A 13 21.24 -25.31 -12.36
CA PHE A 13 19.80 -25.35 -12.56
C PHE A 13 19.50 -25.37 -14.05
N GLY A 14 19.40 -26.58 -14.62
CA GLY A 14 19.09 -26.80 -16.03
C GLY A 14 17.69 -26.27 -16.38
N ILE A 15 17.63 -25.02 -16.82
CA ILE A 15 16.49 -24.44 -17.51
C ILE A 15 17.01 -23.92 -18.84
N ASP A 16 16.72 -24.65 -19.91
CA ASP A 16 17.00 -24.29 -21.29
C ASP A 16 16.51 -22.87 -21.61
N LEU A 17 17.46 -21.95 -21.76
CA LEU A 17 17.27 -20.67 -22.43
C LEU A 17 17.37 -20.89 -23.94
N SER A 18 16.22 -21.11 -24.58
CA SER A 18 16.10 -20.95 -26.04
C SER A 18 16.06 -19.45 -26.39
N PRO A 19 16.85 -18.97 -27.38
CA PRO A 19 16.88 -17.58 -27.75
C PRO A 19 15.84 -17.25 -28.83
N LEU A 20 15.43 -15.98 -28.84
CA LEU A 20 14.86 -15.20 -29.96
C LEU A 20 13.38 -15.35 -30.35
N SER A 21 12.75 -14.17 -30.30
CA SER A 21 11.91 -13.62 -31.37
C SER A 21 10.61 -14.37 -31.69
N HIS A 22 9.56 -14.02 -30.97
CA HIS A 22 8.26 -13.87 -31.63
C HIS A 22 7.65 -12.51 -31.32
N SER A 23 7.92 -11.56 -32.23
CA SER A 23 7.06 -10.40 -32.43
C SER A 23 5.61 -10.90 -32.59
N ARG A 24 4.76 -10.68 -31.58
CA ARG A 24 3.30 -10.70 -31.73
C ARG A 24 2.79 -9.25 -31.69
N PRO A 25 2.85 -8.52 -32.81
CA PRO A 25 2.40 -7.15 -32.86
C PRO A 25 0.87 -7.10 -33.03
N TYR A 26 0.22 -6.27 -32.21
CA TYR A 26 -1.11 -5.62 -32.34
C TYR A 26 -2.42 -6.43 -32.33
N ILE A 27 -2.45 -7.77 -32.45
CA ILE A 27 -3.74 -8.51 -32.46
C ILE A 27 -4.32 -8.75 -31.04
N SER A 28 -3.49 -8.75 -30.00
CA SER A 28 -3.93 -8.96 -28.61
C SER A 28 -4.66 -7.75 -28.01
N PHE A 29 -4.49 -6.55 -28.57
CA PHE A 29 -5.01 -5.29 -28.01
C PHE A 29 -6.51 -5.06 -28.29
N LYS A 30 -7.09 -5.78 -29.28
CA LYS A 30 -8.47 -5.55 -29.76
C LYS A 30 -9.52 -6.50 -29.15
N LEU A 31 -9.08 -7.63 -28.57
CA LEU A 31 -9.95 -8.58 -27.85
C LEU A 31 -9.96 -8.35 -26.33
N MET A 32 -8.96 -7.62 -25.79
CA MET A 32 -8.86 -7.17 -24.39
C MET A 32 -9.73 -5.91 -24.11
N GLN A 33 -10.90 -5.77 -24.73
CA GLN A 33 -11.59 -4.47 -24.79
C GLN A 33 -13.04 -4.43 -24.33
N ILE A 34 -13.69 -5.56 -24.06
CA ILE A 34 -15.07 -5.54 -23.56
C ILE A 34 -15.15 -6.22 -22.19
N ILE A 35 -14.56 -7.42 -22.07
CA ILE A 35 -14.55 -8.15 -20.82
C ILE A 35 -13.79 -7.38 -19.73
N ASP A 36 -12.62 -6.81 -20.06
CA ASP A 36 -11.83 -6.01 -19.12
C ASP A 36 -12.57 -4.75 -18.65
N TYR A 37 -13.28 -4.08 -19.55
CA TYR A 37 -14.10 -2.91 -19.21
C TYR A 37 -15.32 -3.29 -18.36
N ILE A 38 -15.95 -4.44 -18.63
CA ILE A 38 -17.05 -4.95 -17.81
C ILE A 38 -16.56 -5.26 -16.39
N VAL A 39 -15.42 -5.94 -16.24
CA VAL A 39 -14.83 -6.25 -14.93
C VAL A 39 -14.45 -4.96 -14.19
N LEU A 40 -13.85 -3.99 -14.89
CA LEU A 40 -13.50 -2.69 -14.32
C LEU A 40 -14.75 -1.92 -13.85
N PHE A 41 -15.80 -1.87 -14.67
CA PHE A 41 -17.05 -1.21 -14.32
C PHE A 41 -17.73 -1.89 -13.13
N LEU A 42 -17.76 -3.22 -13.10
CA LEU A 42 -18.31 -4.00 -11.99
C LEU A 42 -17.51 -3.78 -10.70
N TYR A 43 -16.19 -3.67 -10.77
CA TYR A 43 -15.34 -3.34 -9.64
C TYR A 43 -15.68 -1.95 -9.06
N PHE A 44 -15.75 -0.91 -9.91
CA PHE A 44 -16.12 0.43 -9.47
C PHE A 44 -17.55 0.49 -8.92
N ALA A 45 -18.50 -0.17 -9.58
CA ALA A 45 -19.89 -0.25 -9.13
C ALA A 45 -20.00 -0.96 -7.77
N GLY A 46 -19.27 -2.06 -7.58
CA GLY A 46 -19.19 -2.78 -6.31
C GLY A 46 -18.65 -1.90 -5.18
N MET A 47 -17.51 -1.22 -5.42
CA MET A 47 -16.91 -0.30 -4.46
C MET A 47 -17.85 0.88 -4.11
N ALA A 48 -18.50 1.47 -5.11
CA ALA A 48 -19.48 2.55 -4.92
C ALA A 48 -20.71 2.06 -4.14
N GLY A 49 -21.19 0.84 -4.42
CA GLY A 49 -22.31 0.22 -3.72
C GLY A 49 -22.03 -0.01 -2.24
N ILE A 50 -20.85 -0.55 -1.91
CA ILE A 50 -20.41 -0.74 -0.53
C ILE A 50 -20.30 0.61 0.18
N GLY A 51 -19.72 1.62 -0.48
CA GLY A 51 -19.64 2.98 0.05
C GLY A 51 -21.01 3.58 0.36
N PHE A 52 -21.96 3.48 -0.56
CA PHE A 52 -23.32 4.01 -0.39
C PHE A 52 -24.10 3.28 0.71
N TRP A 53 -23.90 1.96 0.83
CA TRP A 53 -24.50 1.17 1.89
C TRP A 53 -23.97 1.58 3.27
N LEU A 54 -22.66 1.81 3.40
CA LEU A 54 -22.04 2.28 4.64
C LEU A 54 -22.48 3.71 4.99
N MET A 55 -22.57 4.61 4.01
CA MET A 55 -23.00 6.00 4.21
C MET A 55 -24.40 6.11 4.84
N ARG A 56 -25.33 5.23 4.46
CA ARG A 56 -26.70 5.22 5.01
C ARG A 56 -26.75 4.92 6.51
N GLY A 57 -25.71 4.27 7.07
CA GLY A 57 -25.62 3.92 8.48
C GLY A 57 -24.95 4.97 9.38
N GLN A 58 -24.33 6.01 8.81
CA GLN A 58 -23.55 6.99 9.59
C GLN A 58 -24.37 8.24 9.91
N LYS A 59 -24.59 8.53 11.20
CA LYS A 59 -25.36 9.71 11.66
C LYS A 59 -24.56 10.71 12.49
N LYS A 60 -23.39 10.32 13.03
CA LYS A 60 -22.52 11.19 13.87
C LYS A 60 -21.10 11.26 13.31
N GLN A 61 -20.41 12.37 13.58
CA GLN A 61 -19.02 12.58 13.17
C GLN A 61 -18.05 11.57 13.80
N GLU A 62 -18.28 11.19 15.06
CA GLU A 62 -17.46 10.16 15.73
C GLU A 62 -17.61 8.77 15.08
N ASP A 63 -18.80 8.46 14.56
CA ASP A 63 -19.02 7.21 13.82
C ASP A 63 -18.31 7.23 12.46
N PHE A 64 -18.19 8.40 11.83
CA PHE A 64 -17.44 8.56 10.58
C PHE A 64 -15.92 8.38 10.77
N PHE A 65 -15.33 8.92 11.84
CA PHE A 65 -13.89 8.85 12.08
C PHE A 65 -13.43 7.59 12.85
N MET A 66 -14.23 7.09 13.80
CA MET A 66 -13.88 5.92 14.61
C MET A 66 -14.67 4.66 14.24
N ALA A 67 -15.53 4.72 13.22
CA ALA A 67 -16.37 3.60 12.79
C ALA A 67 -17.18 3.00 13.96
N GLY A 68 -17.67 3.86 14.85
CA GLY A 68 -18.43 3.51 16.05
C GLY A 68 -17.67 2.66 17.08
N ARG A 69 -16.34 2.53 16.96
CA ARG A 69 -15.48 1.69 17.82
C ARG A 69 -15.89 0.20 17.88
N SER A 70 -16.79 -0.23 16.99
CA SER A 70 -17.34 -1.59 16.93
C SER A 70 -16.72 -2.44 15.81
N PHE A 71 -15.89 -1.84 14.96
CA PHE A 71 -15.12 -2.58 13.97
C PHE A 71 -14.32 -3.67 14.68
N GLY A 72 -14.70 -4.91 14.45
CA GLY A 72 -14.01 -6.07 15.00
C GLY A 72 -12.54 -6.06 14.60
N LYS A 73 -11.70 -6.71 15.41
CA LYS A 73 -10.24 -6.76 15.21
C LYS A 73 -9.83 -7.13 13.78
N LEU A 74 -10.58 -8.05 13.14
CA LEU A 74 -10.33 -8.49 11.76
C LEU A 74 -10.49 -7.38 10.74
N MET A 75 -11.60 -6.65 10.77
CA MET A 75 -11.87 -5.59 9.79
C MET A 75 -10.85 -4.44 9.93
N GLN A 76 -10.41 -4.17 11.16
CA GLN A 76 -9.34 -3.20 11.43
C GLN A 76 -7.99 -3.65 10.85
N THR A 77 -7.65 -4.95 10.93
CA THR A 77 -6.44 -5.48 10.30
C THR A 77 -6.48 -5.37 8.78
N PHE A 78 -7.61 -5.69 8.15
CA PHE A 78 -7.76 -5.54 6.69
C PHE A 78 -7.69 -4.08 6.24
N ALA A 79 -8.30 -3.16 7.00
CA ALA A 79 -8.24 -1.72 6.72
C ALA A 79 -6.80 -1.17 6.87
N ALA A 80 -6.06 -1.62 7.89
CA ALA A 80 -4.66 -1.27 8.08
C ALA A 80 -3.77 -1.85 6.97
N PHE A 81 -4.02 -3.10 6.57
CA PHE A 81 -3.30 -3.76 5.48
C PHE A 81 -3.56 -3.10 4.12
N GLY A 82 -4.82 -2.74 3.84
CA GLY A 82 -5.21 -2.02 2.63
C GLY A 82 -4.61 -0.62 2.55
N SER A 83 -4.52 0.08 3.67
CA SER A 83 -3.85 1.40 3.74
C SER A 83 -2.33 1.30 3.61
N GLY A 84 -1.74 0.16 4.00
CA GLY A 84 -0.29 -0.07 3.96
C GLY A 84 0.24 -0.62 2.63
N THR A 85 -0.64 -1.10 1.74
CA THR A 85 -0.27 -1.69 0.45
C THR A 85 -0.78 -0.81 -0.69
N GLY A 86 0.11 0.00 -1.24
CA GLY A 86 -0.15 0.80 -2.43
C GLY A 86 0.07 0.00 -3.72
N SER A 87 -0.57 0.42 -4.81
CA SER A 87 -0.36 -0.19 -6.14
C SER A 87 1.08 -0.03 -6.66
N ALA A 88 1.85 0.93 -6.11
CA ALA A 88 3.24 1.17 -6.46
C ALA A 88 4.20 0.14 -5.83
N ASP A 89 3.87 -0.43 -4.68
CA ASP A 89 4.73 -1.35 -3.93
C ASP A 89 5.10 -2.62 -4.72
N PRO A 90 4.16 -3.35 -5.37
CA PRO A 90 4.53 -4.52 -6.17
C PRO A 90 5.32 -4.14 -7.42
N VAL A 91 5.02 -2.98 -8.03
CA VAL A 91 5.73 -2.50 -9.23
C VAL A 91 7.17 -2.15 -8.90
N ASN A 92 7.40 -1.45 -7.78
CA ASN A 92 8.74 -1.11 -7.31
C ASN A 92 9.53 -2.36 -6.90
N THR A 93 8.90 -3.29 -6.18
CA THR A 93 9.51 -4.56 -5.79
C THR A 93 9.94 -5.38 -7.01
N ALA A 94 9.08 -5.49 -8.02
CA ALA A 94 9.38 -6.19 -9.25
C ALA A 94 10.58 -5.54 -9.97
N ARG A 95 10.55 -4.21 -10.15
CA ARG A 95 11.66 -3.45 -10.75
C ARG A 95 12.99 -3.71 -10.04
N THR A 96 12.99 -3.63 -8.71
CA THR A 96 14.19 -3.82 -7.89
C THR A 96 14.73 -5.25 -7.96
N THR A 97 13.85 -6.24 -8.12
CA THR A 97 14.23 -7.65 -8.30
C THR A 97 14.82 -7.91 -9.68
N PHE A 98 14.29 -7.27 -10.73
CA PHE A 98 14.85 -7.36 -12.08
C PHE A 98 16.23 -6.71 -12.20
N THR A 99 16.49 -5.60 -11.52
CA THR A 99 17.79 -4.90 -11.60
C THR A 99 18.86 -5.48 -10.67
N ASN A 100 18.48 -5.94 -9.48
CA ASN A 100 19.42 -6.38 -8.44
C ASN A 100 19.44 -7.91 -8.22
N GLY A 101 18.68 -8.66 -9.02
CA GLY A 101 18.52 -10.11 -8.86
C GLY A 101 17.90 -10.48 -7.52
N MET A 102 18.29 -11.63 -6.95
CA MET A 102 17.79 -12.13 -5.66
C MET A 102 18.04 -11.15 -4.49
N SER A 103 19.01 -10.25 -4.63
CA SER A 103 19.25 -9.17 -3.65
C SER A 103 18.06 -8.21 -3.53
N GLY A 104 17.25 -8.06 -4.59
CA GLY A 104 16.04 -7.23 -4.58
C GLY A 104 14.95 -7.70 -3.62
N MET A 105 15.02 -8.94 -3.12
CA MET A 105 14.11 -9.43 -2.08
C MET A 105 14.27 -8.70 -0.74
N TRP A 106 15.46 -8.13 -0.47
CA TRP A 106 15.69 -7.29 0.71
C TRP A 106 14.79 -6.04 0.74
N SER A 107 14.34 -5.57 -0.42
CA SER A 107 13.42 -4.43 -0.53
C SER A 107 12.00 -4.72 -0.10
N VAL A 108 11.62 -5.98 0.11
CA VAL A 108 10.36 -6.34 0.79
C VAL A 108 10.65 -6.69 2.25
N MET A 109 11.80 -7.32 2.52
CA MET A 109 12.18 -7.80 3.84
C MET A 109 12.38 -6.67 4.87
N TYR A 110 12.62 -5.42 4.45
CA TYR A 110 12.74 -4.30 5.39
C TYR A 110 11.46 -4.09 6.22
N TRP A 111 10.29 -4.43 5.69
CA TRP A 111 9.02 -4.38 6.42
C TRP A 111 9.06 -5.23 7.69
N LEU A 112 9.81 -6.33 7.69
CA LEU A 112 10.00 -7.19 8.85
C LEU A 112 10.67 -6.43 10.00
N PHE A 113 11.67 -5.60 9.71
CA PHE A 113 12.31 -4.76 10.73
C PHE A 113 11.45 -3.59 11.20
N VAL A 114 10.48 -3.16 10.38
CA VAL A 114 9.53 -2.10 10.73
C VAL A 114 8.39 -2.62 11.63
N THR A 115 8.01 -3.89 11.53
CA THR A 115 6.96 -4.48 12.38
C THR A 115 7.12 -4.30 13.90
N PRO A 116 8.30 -4.46 14.53
CA PRO A 116 8.44 -4.21 15.97
C PRO A 116 8.20 -2.74 16.35
N VAL A 117 8.52 -1.78 15.46
CA VAL A 117 8.22 -0.36 15.67
C VAL A 117 6.70 -0.13 15.66
N TYR A 118 5.95 -0.86 14.81
CA TYR A 118 4.49 -0.81 14.82
C TYR A 118 3.86 -1.35 16.10
N TRP A 119 4.43 -2.38 16.73
CA TRP A 119 3.90 -2.89 18.00
C TRP A 119 4.03 -1.87 19.13
N ILE A 120 5.19 -1.21 19.23
CA ILE A 120 5.43 -0.18 20.25
C ILE A 120 4.53 1.04 20.00
N SER A 121 4.50 1.54 18.76
CA SER A 121 3.68 2.69 18.40
C SER A 121 2.18 2.40 18.54
N ALA A 122 1.70 1.19 18.22
CA ALA A 122 0.30 0.81 18.41
C ALA A 122 -0.15 0.81 19.89
N VAL A 123 0.76 0.52 20.83
CA VAL A 123 0.47 0.66 22.28
C VAL A 123 0.33 2.13 22.66
N TRP A 124 1.16 3.00 22.08
CA TRP A 124 1.11 4.45 22.32
C TRP A 124 -0.16 5.08 21.73
N TYR A 125 -0.51 4.75 20.49
CA TYR A 125 -1.74 5.21 19.83
C TYR A 125 -3.01 4.84 20.60
N ARG A 126 -3.06 3.65 21.22
CA ARG A 126 -4.19 3.24 22.07
C ARG A 126 -4.32 4.07 23.35
N ARG A 127 -3.23 4.68 23.85
CA ARG A 127 -3.23 5.51 25.07
C ARG A 127 -3.62 6.95 24.83
N MET A 128 -3.31 7.53 23.67
CA MET A 128 -3.55 8.96 23.40
C MET A 128 -5.03 9.31 23.17
N ARG A 129 -5.87 8.36 22.71
CA ARG A 129 -7.32 8.54 22.44
C ARG A 129 -7.73 9.74 21.56
N SER A 130 -6.80 10.50 21.00
CA SER A 130 -7.07 11.60 20.06
C SER A 130 -7.49 11.09 18.69
N LEU A 131 -8.42 11.79 18.03
CA LEU A 131 -8.97 11.44 16.70
C LEU A 131 -7.98 11.71 15.57
N THR A 132 -7.16 12.74 15.71
CA THR A 132 -6.13 13.12 14.74
C THR A 132 -4.82 13.39 15.48
N LEU A 133 -3.69 13.13 14.83
CA LEU A 133 -2.38 13.49 15.37
C LEU A 133 -2.27 15.01 15.61
N GLY A 134 -2.92 15.83 14.77
CA GLY A 134 -2.93 17.29 14.91
C GLY A 134 -3.57 17.76 16.22
N ASP A 135 -4.66 17.12 16.63
CA ASP A 135 -5.37 17.45 17.89
C ASP A 135 -4.50 17.13 19.12
N TRP A 136 -3.77 16.01 19.07
CA TRP A 136 -2.79 15.65 20.11
C TRP A 136 -1.65 16.68 20.24
N PHE A 137 -1.16 17.22 19.11
CA PHE A 137 -0.14 18.27 19.13
C PHE A 137 -0.68 19.59 19.70
N VAL A 138 -1.95 19.90 19.48
CA VAL A 138 -2.59 21.10 20.06
C VAL A 138 -2.72 20.97 21.57
N GLU A 139 -3.12 19.79 22.07
CA GLU A 139 -3.31 19.56 23.51
C GLU A 139 -1.99 19.49 24.29
N ARG A 140 -0.89 19.05 23.67
CA ARG A 140 0.42 18.99 24.34
C ARG A 140 1.24 20.29 24.28
N TYR A 141 1.11 21.07 23.21
CA TYR A 141 1.91 22.27 23.00
C TYR A 141 1.13 23.57 23.18
N GLU A 142 -0.18 23.53 23.45
CA GLU A 142 -1.12 24.65 23.60
C GLU A 142 -1.05 25.72 22.49
N SER A 143 -0.40 25.39 21.38
CA SER A 143 -0.03 26.30 20.30
C SER A 143 -0.49 25.70 18.98
N LYS A 144 -1.21 26.51 18.20
CA LYS A 144 -1.64 26.16 16.84
C LYS A 144 -0.49 26.15 15.81
N GLY A 145 0.71 26.57 16.21
CA GLY A 145 1.90 26.62 15.36
C GLY A 145 2.38 25.25 14.86
N PRO A 146 2.72 24.30 15.75
CA PRO A 146 3.22 22.98 15.35
C PRO A 146 2.21 22.14 14.56
N SER A 147 0.91 22.22 14.88
CA SER A 147 -0.13 21.51 14.11
C SER A 147 -0.31 22.08 12.70
N ALA A 148 -0.27 23.41 12.55
CA ALA A 148 -0.30 24.06 11.24
C ALA A 148 0.96 23.80 10.41
N TRP A 149 2.11 23.59 11.05
CA TRP A 149 3.35 23.21 10.37
C TRP A 149 3.29 21.77 9.85
N LEU A 150 2.85 20.82 10.69
CA LEU A 150 2.67 19.42 10.29
C LEU A 150 1.70 19.29 9.11
N MET A 151 0.59 20.02 9.15
CA MET A 151 -0.40 20.01 8.06
C MET A 151 0.18 20.57 6.75
N ARG A 152 1.05 21.60 6.80
CA ARG A 152 1.75 22.10 5.60
C ARG A 152 2.76 21.10 5.07
N CYS A 153 3.56 20.46 5.93
CA CYS A 153 4.54 19.46 5.50
C CYS A 153 3.87 18.24 4.86
N SER A 154 2.75 17.76 5.39
CA SER A 154 2.00 16.65 4.80
C SER A 154 1.44 16.98 3.42
N VAL A 155 0.93 18.20 3.21
CA VAL A 155 0.43 18.65 1.90
C VAL A 155 1.56 18.76 0.88
N VAL A 156 2.73 19.26 1.28
CA VAL A 156 3.91 19.38 0.39
C VAL A 156 4.49 18.01 0.01
N PHE A 157 4.43 17.03 0.91
CA PHE A 157 4.96 15.69 0.62
C PHE A 157 4.03 14.85 -0.28
N PHE A 158 2.72 15.13 -0.25
CA PHE A 158 1.72 14.42 -1.05
C PHE A 158 1.37 15.10 -2.39
N THR A 159 1.91 16.30 -2.68
CA THR A 159 1.71 17.03 -3.93
C THR A 159 2.89 16.90 -4.90
#